data_AF-A0A952E4A9-F1
#
_entry.id   AF-A0A952E4A9-F1
#
_cell.length_a   1.000
_cell.length_b   1.000
_cell.length_c   1.000
_cell.angle_alpha   90.00
_cell.angle_beta   90.00
_cell.angle_gamma   90.00
#
_symmetry.space_group_name_H-M   'P 1'
#
loop_
_entity.id
_entity.type
_entity.pdbx_description
1 polymer ?
#
loop_
_entity_poly.entity_id
_entity_poly.type
_entity_poly.pdbx_seq_one_letter_code
_entity_poly.pdbx_strand_id
1 'polypeptide(L)'
;MKKKLIVFCMAVGLSLTLAAPSFAVPTLDLNADSLATGTYTSGSPLIISTAFGSVSFVGEINSTPGGDDEFIAAGASGNTFDVPSTPNDAELSWSNFEVRSAEFIYGGNAGNITIEARDINGNVLDSFSQSDTGFQQPAGPITLYAGYTGAVENSIRSLWWTDTSSTNEMAALDNITLSIIPAPGAILLGSIGVGFVGWLRRRRTL
;
A
#
# COMPACT_ATOMS: atom_id res chain seq x y z
N MET A 1 7.42 65.08 -34.37
CA MET A 1 8.05 64.93 -33.03
C MET A 1 7.70 63.55 -32.48
N LYS A 2 8.68 62.64 -32.38
CA LYS A 2 8.47 61.22 -32.03
C LYS A 2 8.58 61.05 -30.51
N LYS A 3 7.47 60.74 -29.83
CA LYS A 3 7.47 60.40 -28.39
C LYS A 3 7.99 58.96 -28.24
N LYS A 4 9.20 58.82 -27.69
CA LYS A 4 9.78 57.53 -27.31
C LYS A 4 9.11 57.07 -26.01
N LEU A 5 8.24 56.07 -26.09
CA LEU A 5 7.66 55.41 -24.93
C LEU A 5 8.69 54.42 -24.38
N ILE A 6 9.39 54.81 -23.32
CA ILE A 6 10.30 53.93 -22.58
C ILE A 6 9.42 53.05 -21.69
N VAL A 7 9.15 51.83 -22.15
CA VAL A 7 8.49 50.79 -21.35
C VAL A 7 9.55 50.20 -20.43
N PHE A 8 9.54 50.64 -19.17
CA PHE A 8 10.34 50.06 -18.10
C PHE A 8 9.74 48.69 -17.76
N CYS A 9 10.30 47.62 -18.34
CA CYS A 9 10.04 46.24 -17.91
C CYS A 9 10.67 46.03 -16.53
N MET A 10 9.98 46.49 -15.49
CA MET A 10 10.33 46.17 -14.10
C MET A 10 9.94 44.70 -13.87
N ALA A 11 10.87 43.79 -14.18
CA ALA A 11 10.79 42.40 -13.81
C ALA A 11 10.93 42.31 -12.28
N VAL A 12 9.83 42.55 -11.57
CA VAL A 12 9.72 42.24 -10.15
C VAL A 12 9.78 40.72 -10.06
N GLY A 13 10.96 40.21 -9.70
CA GLY A 13 11.20 38.82 -9.34
C GLY A 13 10.46 38.51 -8.04
N LEU A 14 9.13 38.40 -8.12
CA LEU A 14 8.30 37.94 -7.02
C LEU A 14 8.47 36.42 -6.95
N SER A 15 9.54 35.97 -6.29
CA SER A 15 9.70 34.58 -5.92
C SER A 15 8.67 34.25 -4.83
N LEU A 16 7.42 34.06 -5.25
CA LEU A 16 6.36 33.53 -4.41
C LEU A 16 6.76 32.09 -4.09
N THR A 17 7.40 31.87 -2.93
CA THR A 17 7.56 30.54 -2.36
C THR A 17 6.18 30.09 -1.90
N LEU A 18 5.39 29.58 -2.82
CA LEU A 18 4.16 28.87 -2.50
C LEU A 18 4.60 27.59 -1.78
N ALA A 19 4.47 27.58 -0.46
CA ALA A 19 4.51 26.35 0.30
C ALA A 19 3.44 25.43 -0.29
N ALA A 20 3.86 24.34 -0.92
CA ALA A 20 2.92 23.34 -1.39
C ALA A 20 2.17 22.80 -0.16
N PRO A 21 0.83 22.77 -0.16
CA PRO A 21 0.10 22.15 0.94
C PRO A 21 0.56 20.70 1.09
N SER A 22 0.93 20.31 2.32
CA SER A 22 1.21 18.91 2.64
C SER A 22 -0.14 18.19 2.68
N PHE A 23 -0.47 17.46 1.63
CA PHE A 23 -1.61 16.56 1.65
C PHE A 23 -1.30 15.38 2.56
N ALA A 24 -2.25 14.99 3.42
CA ALA A 24 -2.15 13.75 4.16
C ALA A 24 -1.99 12.58 3.18
N VAL A 25 -1.10 11.65 3.51
CA VAL A 25 -0.93 10.44 2.70
C VAL A 25 -2.17 9.57 2.90
N PRO A 26 -2.92 9.21 1.83
CA PRO A 26 -4.09 8.36 1.96
C PRO A 26 -3.69 6.98 2.49
N THR A 27 -4.49 6.43 3.39
CA THR A 27 -4.32 5.07 3.91
C THR A 27 -5.49 4.18 3.50
N LEU A 28 -5.23 2.88 3.39
CA LEU A 28 -6.23 1.83 3.20
C LEU A 28 -6.01 0.76 4.27
N ASP A 29 -7.02 0.57 5.11
CA ASP A 29 -7.00 -0.41 6.18
C ASP A 29 -7.73 -1.68 5.71
N LEU A 30 -7.06 -2.82 5.82
CA LEU A 30 -7.57 -4.15 5.49
C LEU A 30 -7.56 -4.98 6.77
N ASN A 31 -8.75 -5.39 7.19
CA ASN A 31 -8.95 -6.25 8.35
C ASN A 31 -9.86 -7.42 7.92
N ALA A 32 -9.51 -8.64 8.34
CA ALA A 32 -10.17 -9.86 7.91
C ALA A 32 -11.46 -10.20 8.69
N ASP A 33 -11.76 -9.52 9.79
CA ASP A 33 -12.91 -9.76 10.69
C ASP A 33 -14.27 -9.74 9.98
N SER A 34 -14.38 -8.96 8.91
CA SER A 34 -15.60 -8.84 8.11
C SER A 34 -15.63 -9.74 6.88
N LEU A 35 -14.53 -10.43 6.58
CA LEU A 35 -14.38 -11.30 5.42
C LEU A 35 -14.95 -12.68 5.73
N ALA A 36 -15.48 -13.33 4.69
CA ALA A 36 -15.90 -14.72 4.81
C ALA A 36 -14.67 -15.61 5.01
N THR A 37 -14.79 -16.58 5.92
CA THR A 37 -13.75 -17.58 6.17
C THR A 37 -13.63 -18.56 5.01
N GLY A 38 -12.42 -19.06 4.77
CA GLY A 38 -12.17 -20.12 3.80
C GLY A 38 -10.86 -19.94 3.04
N THR A 39 -10.54 -20.93 2.22
CA THR A 39 -9.34 -20.93 1.38
C THR A 39 -9.65 -20.35 0.00
N TYR A 40 -8.79 -19.45 -0.45
CA TYR A 40 -8.83 -18.74 -1.73
C TYR A 40 -7.58 -19.06 -2.51
N THR A 41 -7.74 -19.40 -3.79
CA THR A 41 -6.63 -19.86 -4.64
C THR A 41 -6.39 -18.88 -5.78
N SER A 42 -5.25 -18.98 -6.47
CA SER A 42 -4.97 -18.13 -7.63
C SER A 42 -6.03 -18.24 -8.75
N GLY A 43 -6.73 -19.37 -8.85
CA GLY A 43 -7.85 -19.56 -9.79
C GLY A 43 -9.19 -18.99 -9.31
N SER A 44 -9.34 -18.72 -8.01
CA SER A 44 -10.55 -18.15 -7.40
C SER A 44 -10.15 -17.32 -6.17
N PRO A 45 -9.51 -16.15 -6.38
CA PRO A 45 -9.08 -15.29 -5.27
C PRO A 45 -10.26 -14.59 -4.61
N LEU A 46 -10.09 -14.19 -3.36
CA LEU A 46 -11.01 -13.25 -2.70
C LEU A 46 -10.76 -11.84 -3.24
N ILE A 47 -11.81 -11.18 -3.73
CA ILE A 47 -11.72 -9.81 -4.23
C ILE A 47 -12.33 -8.84 -3.22
N ILE A 48 -11.51 -7.95 -2.69
CA ILE A 48 -11.90 -6.89 -1.75
C ILE A 48 -11.98 -5.57 -2.53
N SER A 49 -13.18 -4.99 -2.59
CA SER A 49 -13.40 -3.71 -3.28
C SER A 49 -13.16 -2.53 -2.34
N THR A 50 -12.36 -1.56 -2.76
CA THR A 50 -11.97 -0.39 -1.95
C THR A 50 -12.19 0.92 -2.71
N ALA A 51 -12.03 2.06 -2.04
CA ALA A 51 -12.08 3.38 -2.69
C ALA A 51 -10.93 3.62 -3.68
N PHE A 52 -9.83 2.86 -3.60
CA PHE A 52 -8.64 3.00 -4.44
C PHE A 52 -8.61 1.98 -5.60
N GLY A 53 -9.52 1.00 -5.59
CA GLY A 53 -9.57 -0.11 -6.54
C GLY A 53 -9.78 -1.45 -5.84
N SER A 54 -9.37 -2.54 -6.49
CA SER A 54 -9.54 -3.89 -5.93
C SER A 54 -8.24 -4.43 -5.35
N VAL A 55 -8.35 -5.14 -4.22
CA VAL A 55 -7.31 -5.99 -3.65
C VAL A 55 -7.71 -7.44 -3.89
N SER A 56 -6.77 -8.25 -4.37
CA SER A 56 -6.93 -9.69 -4.59
C SER A 56 -6.16 -10.44 -3.52
N PHE A 57 -6.83 -11.34 -2.81
CA PHE A 57 -6.23 -12.21 -1.81
C PHE A 57 -6.25 -13.67 -2.27
N VAL A 58 -5.08 -14.31 -2.19
CA VAL A 58 -4.86 -15.75 -2.34
C VAL A 58 -4.28 -16.23 -1.01
N GLY A 59 -4.89 -17.22 -0.38
CA GLY A 59 -4.50 -17.67 0.95
C GLY A 59 -5.70 -18.23 1.71
N GLU A 60 -5.72 -18.13 3.03
CA GLU A 60 -6.84 -18.55 3.87
C GLU A 60 -7.33 -17.40 4.75
N ILE A 61 -8.65 -17.21 4.85
CA ILE A 61 -9.24 -16.41 5.92
C ILE A 61 -9.63 -17.35 7.04
N ASN A 62 -8.84 -17.34 8.10
CA ASN A 62 -9.01 -18.21 9.26
C ASN A 62 -9.85 -17.48 10.33
N SER A 63 -10.76 -18.20 11.01
CA SER A 63 -11.60 -17.63 12.09
C SER A 63 -11.03 -17.80 13.48
N THR A 64 -9.85 -18.39 13.57
CA THR A 64 -9.14 -18.58 14.83
C THR A 64 -8.26 -17.35 15.01
N PRO A 65 -8.57 -16.43 15.94
CA PRO A 65 -7.74 -15.25 16.17
C PRO A 65 -6.41 -15.72 16.76
N GLY A 66 -5.42 -15.99 15.90
CA GLY A 66 -4.03 -16.21 16.27
C GLY A 66 -3.67 -17.44 17.08
N GLY A 67 -4.57 -17.99 17.90
CA GLY A 67 -4.27 -19.04 18.88
C GLY A 67 -3.30 -18.64 20.00
N ASP A 68 -2.43 -17.66 19.79
CA ASP A 68 -1.44 -17.16 20.75
C ASP A 68 -1.94 -15.92 21.52
N ASP A 69 -1.38 -15.71 22.71
CA ASP A 69 -1.69 -14.53 23.53
C ASP A 69 -0.93 -13.30 23.01
N GLU A 70 0.23 -13.49 22.38
CA GLU A 70 1.11 -12.42 21.90
C GLU A 70 0.55 -11.67 20.68
N PHE A 71 -0.04 -12.34 19.69
CA PHE A 71 -0.66 -11.71 18.53
C PHE A 71 -1.93 -10.94 18.92
N ILE A 72 -2.73 -11.51 19.84
CA ILE A 72 -3.88 -10.82 20.43
C ILE A 72 -3.42 -9.59 21.21
N ALA A 73 -2.38 -9.71 22.04
CA ALA A 73 -1.82 -8.59 22.79
C ALA A 73 -1.24 -7.50 21.89
N ALA A 74 -0.75 -7.85 20.69
CA ALA A 74 -0.31 -6.91 19.67
C ALA A 74 -1.46 -6.17 18.97
N GLY A 75 -2.71 -6.63 19.15
CA GLY A 75 -3.92 -5.98 18.67
C GLY A 75 -4.67 -6.76 17.60
N ALA A 76 -4.26 -7.99 17.26
CA ALA A 76 -5.02 -8.83 16.34
C ALA A 76 -6.34 -9.30 16.98
N SER A 77 -7.37 -9.47 16.16
CA SER A 77 -8.66 -10.00 16.61
C SER A 77 -9.39 -10.75 15.51
N GLY A 78 -10.43 -11.51 15.91
CA GLY A 78 -11.36 -12.20 15.00
C GLY A 78 -10.70 -13.03 13.90
N ASN A 79 -10.98 -12.69 12.64
CA ASN A 79 -10.48 -13.44 11.49
C ASN A 79 -9.14 -12.85 11.02
N THR A 80 -8.27 -13.70 10.49
CA THR A 80 -6.93 -13.30 10.04
C THR A 80 -6.64 -13.71 8.60
N PHE A 81 -5.69 -13.02 7.95
CA PHE A 81 -5.12 -13.45 6.68
C PHE A 81 -4.04 -14.48 6.96
N ASP A 82 -4.24 -15.73 6.54
CA ASP A 82 -3.39 -16.86 6.88
C ASP A 82 -2.85 -17.55 5.62
N VAL A 83 -1.81 -18.34 5.83
CA VAL A 83 -1.22 -19.22 4.83
C VAL A 83 -1.97 -20.56 4.85
N PRO A 84 -2.54 -21.04 3.74
CA PRO A 84 -3.19 -22.33 3.70
C PRO A 84 -2.17 -23.47 3.84
N SER A 85 -2.64 -24.65 4.24
CA SER A 85 -1.77 -25.83 4.39
C SER A 85 -1.09 -26.31 3.10
N THR A 86 -1.64 -25.91 1.94
CA THR A 86 -1.13 -26.23 0.60
C THR A 86 -1.76 -25.28 -0.43
N PRO A 87 -0.99 -24.46 -1.17
CA PRO A 87 0.44 -24.21 -1.00
C PRO A 87 0.73 -23.42 0.30
N ASN A 88 1.96 -23.50 0.80
CA ASN A 88 2.36 -22.81 2.04
C ASN A 88 2.71 -21.33 1.79
N ASP A 89 1.96 -20.67 0.91
CA ASP A 89 2.10 -19.25 0.62
C ASP A 89 0.74 -18.54 0.52
N ALA A 90 0.76 -17.24 0.76
CA ALA A 90 -0.38 -16.35 0.60
C ALA A 90 0.08 -15.02 0.00
N GLU A 91 -0.84 -14.35 -0.68
CA GLU A 91 -0.58 -13.08 -1.35
C GLU A 91 -1.78 -12.14 -1.29
N LEU A 92 -1.51 -10.90 -0.88
CA LEU A 92 -2.38 -9.74 -1.12
C LEU A 92 -1.77 -8.92 -2.25
N SER A 93 -2.51 -8.72 -3.34
CA SER A 93 -2.04 -7.96 -4.50
C SER A 93 -3.05 -6.90 -4.94
N TRP A 94 -2.56 -5.82 -5.55
CA TRP A 94 -3.39 -4.73 -6.07
C TRP A 94 -2.83 -4.20 -7.39
N SER A 95 -3.73 -3.83 -8.29
CA SER A 95 -3.36 -3.40 -9.65
C SER A 95 -3.72 -1.94 -9.97
N ASN A 96 -4.57 -1.31 -9.17
CA ASN A 96 -5.17 0.00 -9.50
C ASN A 96 -4.52 1.19 -8.78
N PHE A 97 -3.66 0.94 -7.80
CA PHE A 97 -3.01 1.97 -7.01
C PHE A 97 -1.60 1.53 -6.62
N GLU A 98 -0.82 2.47 -6.08
CA GLU A 98 0.55 2.23 -5.67
C GLU A 98 0.68 2.39 -4.17
N VAL A 99 1.47 1.52 -3.53
CA VAL A 99 1.67 1.54 -2.09
C VAL A 99 3.12 1.92 -1.77
N ARG A 100 3.28 2.84 -0.82
CA ARG A 100 4.57 3.31 -0.31
C ARG A 100 5.07 2.43 0.83
N SER A 101 4.19 2.04 1.73
CA SER A 101 4.53 1.17 2.86
C SER A 101 3.30 0.36 3.24
N ALA A 102 3.55 -0.80 3.83
CA ALA A 102 2.53 -1.67 4.37
C ALA A 102 2.90 -1.98 5.82
N GLU A 103 2.04 -1.57 6.74
CA GLU A 103 2.10 -1.97 8.14
C GLU A 103 1.11 -3.11 8.38
N PHE A 104 1.48 -4.08 9.19
CA PHE A 104 0.61 -5.20 9.55
C PHE A 104 1.04 -5.74 10.90
N ILE A 105 0.12 -6.39 11.61
CA ILE A 105 0.47 -7.20 12.76
C ILE A 105 0.77 -8.60 12.25
N TYR A 106 1.94 -9.14 12.61
CA TYR A 106 2.25 -10.55 12.41
C TYR A 106 2.15 -11.31 13.74
N GLY A 107 1.84 -12.59 13.63
CA GLY A 107 1.85 -13.53 14.75
C GLY A 107 1.50 -14.91 14.25
N GLY A 108 1.18 -15.81 15.18
CA GLY A 108 0.86 -17.18 14.85
C GLY A 108 0.85 -18.06 16.08
N ASN A 109 0.57 -19.35 15.88
CA ASN A 109 0.63 -20.31 16.99
C ASN A 109 1.92 -21.14 16.98
N ALA A 110 2.54 -21.28 15.80
CA ALA A 110 3.84 -21.88 15.57
C ALA A 110 4.19 -21.70 14.09
N GLY A 111 5.47 -21.70 13.75
CA GLY A 111 5.92 -21.71 12.35
C GLY A 111 6.96 -20.65 12.02
N ASN A 112 7.37 -20.63 10.74
CA ASN A 112 8.45 -19.78 10.25
C ASN A 112 7.89 -18.85 9.19
N ILE A 113 7.65 -17.59 9.56
CA ILE A 113 7.06 -16.63 8.64
C ILE A 113 8.13 -15.83 7.90
N THR A 114 7.99 -15.73 6.59
CA THR A 114 8.72 -14.76 5.75
C THR A 114 7.70 -13.95 4.96
N ILE A 115 7.80 -12.63 5.05
CA ILE A 115 6.89 -11.67 4.42
C ILE A 115 7.71 -10.76 3.52
N GLU A 116 7.24 -10.58 2.29
CA GLU A 116 7.92 -9.80 1.27
C GLU A 116 6.97 -8.76 0.68
N ALA A 117 7.43 -7.52 0.64
CA ALA A 117 6.84 -6.47 -0.16
C ALA A 117 7.43 -6.52 -1.56
N ARG A 118 6.60 -6.77 -2.57
CA ARG A 118 7.05 -6.98 -3.96
C ARG A 118 6.55 -5.88 -4.90
N ASP A 119 7.32 -5.58 -5.94
CA ASP A 119 6.95 -4.67 -7.03
C ASP A 119 6.05 -5.33 -8.09
N ILE A 120 5.70 -4.61 -9.16
CA ILE A 120 4.84 -5.13 -10.24
C ILE A 120 5.45 -6.29 -11.03
N ASN A 121 6.77 -6.43 -10.99
CA ASN A 121 7.52 -7.48 -11.66
C ASN A 121 7.81 -8.66 -10.72
N GLY A 122 7.34 -8.60 -9.47
CA GLY A 122 7.60 -9.60 -8.44
C GLY A 122 8.97 -9.47 -7.77
N ASN A 123 9.73 -8.38 -8.00
CA ASN A 123 10.99 -8.17 -7.29
C ASN A 123 10.71 -7.78 -5.84
N VAL A 124 11.48 -8.36 -4.91
CA VAL A 124 11.42 -8.01 -3.48
C VAL A 124 12.00 -6.62 -3.26
N LEU A 125 11.18 -5.72 -2.72
CA LEU A 125 11.56 -4.37 -2.33
C LEU A 125 12.05 -4.30 -0.88
N ASP A 126 11.38 -5.05 0.00
CA ASP A 126 11.66 -5.16 1.43
C ASP A 126 11.10 -6.48 1.97
N SER A 127 11.62 -6.96 3.09
CA SER A 127 11.23 -8.25 3.67
C SER A 127 11.41 -8.29 5.17
N PHE A 128 10.52 -9.03 5.83
CA PHE A 128 10.63 -9.41 7.24
C PHE A 128 10.61 -10.93 7.37
N SER A 129 11.36 -11.47 8.32
CA SER A 129 11.34 -12.90 8.61
C SER A 129 11.48 -13.14 10.10
N GLN A 130 10.75 -14.13 10.59
CA GLN A 130 10.79 -14.60 11.96
C GLN A 130 10.82 -16.13 11.94
N SER A 131 11.79 -16.69 12.65
CA SER A 131 12.09 -18.13 12.63
C SER A 131 11.19 -18.97 13.54
N ASP A 132 10.32 -18.33 14.31
CA ASP A 132 9.34 -18.98 15.18
C ASP A 132 8.25 -17.97 15.56
N THR A 133 6.99 -18.28 15.27
CA THR A 133 5.79 -17.55 15.70
C THR A 133 5.02 -18.28 16.80
N GLY A 134 5.66 -19.21 17.52
CA GLY A 134 5.03 -19.97 18.59
C GLY A 134 4.71 -19.22 19.87
N PHE A 135 4.18 -19.95 20.86
CA PHE A 135 3.91 -19.42 22.20
C PHE A 135 5.14 -18.71 22.81
N GLN A 136 4.94 -17.50 23.34
CA GLN A 136 5.99 -16.61 23.86
C GLN A 136 6.99 -16.08 22.84
N GLN A 137 6.74 -16.27 21.54
CA GLN A 137 7.54 -15.62 20.52
C GLN A 137 7.08 -14.18 20.29
N PRO A 138 7.96 -13.31 19.78
CA PRO A 138 7.56 -11.98 19.38
C PRO A 138 6.43 -12.00 18.34
N ALA A 139 5.39 -11.21 18.61
CA ALA A 139 4.36 -10.80 17.67
C ALA A 139 4.24 -9.28 17.74
N GLY A 140 3.75 -8.64 16.67
CA GLY A 140 3.68 -7.19 16.68
C GLY A 140 3.54 -6.52 15.33
N PRO A 141 3.43 -5.17 15.34
CA PRO A 141 3.42 -4.40 14.11
C PRO A 141 4.79 -4.45 13.43
N ILE A 142 4.78 -4.69 12.13
CA ILE A 142 5.92 -4.57 11.23
C ILE A 142 5.52 -3.69 10.07
N THR A 143 6.41 -2.80 9.64
CA THR A 143 6.22 -1.98 8.45
C THR A 143 7.26 -2.34 7.40
N LEU A 144 6.82 -2.74 6.22
CA LEU A 144 7.66 -2.88 5.04
C LEU A 144 7.54 -1.63 4.16
N TYR A 145 8.66 -1.19 3.59
CA TYR A 145 8.72 0.04 2.80
C TYR A 145 9.06 -0.26 1.35
N ALA A 146 8.46 0.50 0.43
CA ALA A 146 8.97 0.57 -0.93
C ALA A 146 10.37 1.22 -0.88
N GLY A 147 11.36 0.61 -1.54
CA GLY A 147 12.71 1.18 -1.64
C GLY A 147 12.68 2.55 -2.32
N TYR A 148 12.67 3.63 -1.52
CA TYR A 148 12.46 4.99 -2.01
C TYR A 148 13.71 5.51 -2.74
N THR A 149 13.75 5.34 -4.05
CA THR A 149 14.77 5.94 -4.94
C THR A 149 14.28 7.21 -5.62
N GLY A 150 13.04 7.66 -5.33
CA GLY A 150 12.43 8.84 -5.96
C GLY A 150 11.85 8.59 -7.35
N ALA A 151 12.02 7.39 -7.92
CA ALA A 151 11.34 6.95 -9.14
C ALA A 151 10.06 6.16 -8.79
N VAL A 152 8.99 6.38 -9.56
CA VAL A 152 7.68 5.71 -9.45
C VAL A 152 7.80 4.17 -9.55
N GLU A 153 8.90 3.69 -10.13
CA GLU A 153 9.15 2.28 -10.41
C GLU A 153 9.28 1.41 -9.15
N ASN A 154 9.56 1.99 -7.98
CA ASN A 154 9.69 1.25 -6.73
C ASN A 154 8.49 1.49 -5.82
N SER A 155 7.38 0.83 -6.10
CA SER A 155 6.19 0.86 -5.24
C SER A 155 5.67 -0.56 -5.00
N ILE A 156 5.15 -0.81 -3.80
CA ILE A 156 4.65 -2.12 -3.41
C ILE A 156 3.38 -2.40 -4.24
N ARG A 157 3.28 -3.62 -4.76
CA ARG A 157 2.16 -4.17 -5.54
C ARG A 157 1.59 -5.43 -4.94
N SER A 158 2.38 -6.14 -4.14
CA SER A 158 1.87 -7.19 -3.30
C SER A 158 2.63 -7.33 -1.99
N LEU A 159 1.93 -7.88 -1.01
CA LEU A 159 2.51 -8.57 0.14
C LEU A 159 2.39 -10.06 -0.14
N TRP A 160 3.50 -10.74 -0.24
CA TRP A 160 3.56 -12.19 -0.35
C TRP A 160 4.21 -12.75 0.90
N TRP A 161 3.65 -13.80 1.49
CA TRP A 161 4.24 -14.43 2.66
C TRP A 161 4.12 -15.94 2.64
N THR A 162 5.03 -16.59 3.35
CA THR A 162 5.13 -18.05 3.45
C THR A 162 5.23 -18.48 4.89
N ASP A 163 4.70 -19.67 5.16
CA ASP A 163 5.11 -20.49 6.30
C ASP A 163 6.01 -21.62 5.82
N THR A 164 7.28 -21.57 6.20
CA THR A 164 8.23 -22.63 5.82
C THR A 164 8.27 -23.79 6.82
N SER A 165 7.45 -23.74 7.87
CA SER A 165 7.35 -24.83 8.83
C SER A 165 6.75 -26.09 8.19
N SER A 166 7.21 -27.25 8.63
CA SER A 166 6.61 -28.54 8.22
C SER A 166 5.28 -28.81 8.91
N THR A 167 4.90 -27.98 9.87
CA THR A 167 3.71 -28.16 10.70
C THR A 167 2.49 -27.41 10.16
N ASN A 168 2.68 -26.55 9.15
CA ASN A 168 1.61 -25.73 8.55
C ASN A 168 0.83 -24.97 9.62
N GLU A 169 1.57 -24.37 10.54
CA GLU A 169 1.02 -23.72 11.71
C GLU A 169 0.92 -22.22 11.42
N MET A 170 -0.26 -21.67 11.73
CA MET A 170 -0.79 -20.37 11.35
C MET A 170 0.27 -19.25 11.27
N ALA A 171 0.63 -18.84 10.05
CA ALA A 171 1.48 -17.68 9.77
C ALA A 171 0.57 -16.51 9.37
N ALA A 172 -0.05 -15.93 10.38
CA ALA A 172 -1.18 -15.04 10.21
C ALA A 172 -0.76 -13.56 10.22
N LEU A 173 -1.44 -12.78 9.38
CA LEU A 173 -1.41 -11.32 9.36
C LEU A 173 -2.78 -10.76 9.73
N ASP A 174 -2.78 -9.63 10.42
CA ASP A 174 -4.00 -8.87 10.73
C ASP A 174 -3.73 -7.35 10.71
N ASN A 175 -4.81 -6.57 10.67
CA ASN A 175 -4.82 -5.10 10.73
C ASN A 175 -3.81 -4.45 9.76
N ILE A 176 -3.89 -4.86 8.50
CA ILE A 176 -2.96 -4.41 7.45
C ILE A 176 -3.32 -2.98 7.04
N THR A 177 -2.41 -2.05 7.21
CA THR A 177 -2.54 -0.64 6.84
C THR A 177 -1.60 -0.31 5.68
N LEU A 178 -2.17 0.07 4.54
CA LEU A 178 -1.42 0.44 3.33
C LEU A 178 -1.35 1.96 3.18
N SER A 179 -0.13 2.50 3.12
CA SER A 179 0.10 3.91 2.79
C SER A 179 0.12 4.10 1.27
N ILE A 180 -0.96 4.64 0.71
CA ILE A 180 -1.15 4.78 -0.74
C ILE A 180 -0.36 5.98 -1.27
N ILE A 181 0.33 5.82 -2.40
CA ILE A 181 0.90 6.93 -3.17
C ILE A 181 -0.26 7.56 -3.95
N PRO A 182 -0.59 8.84 -3.72
CA PRO A 182 -1.63 9.50 -4.50
C PRO A 182 -1.31 9.43 -5.98
N ALA A 183 -2.29 9.03 -6.80
CA ALA A 183 -2.16 9.12 -8.25
C ALA A 183 -1.66 10.52 -8.62
N PRO A 184 -0.74 10.68 -9.61
CA PRO A 184 -0.14 11.97 -9.93
C PRO A 184 -1.20 13.04 -10.23
N GLY A 185 -1.57 13.82 -9.20
CA GLY A 185 -2.54 14.91 -9.32
C GLY A 185 -2.09 15.97 -10.33
N ALA A 186 -0.80 15.96 -10.68
CA ALA A 186 -0.21 16.74 -11.76
C ALA A 186 -0.87 16.50 -13.12
N ILE A 187 -1.42 15.31 -13.41
CA ILE A 187 -2.13 15.07 -14.67
C ILE A 187 -3.47 15.81 -14.67
N LEU A 188 -4.23 15.70 -13.57
CA LEU A 188 -5.51 16.40 -13.43
C LEU A 188 -5.29 17.92 -13.42
N LEU A 189 -4.38 18.42 -12.59
CA LEU A 189 -4.03 19.84 -12.53
C LEU A 189 -3.43 20.35 -13.84
N GLY A 190 -2.62 19.53 -14.52
CA GLY A 190 -2.08 19.82 -15.85
C GLY A 190 -3.19 20.01 -16.88
N SER A 191 -4.19 19.11 -16.90
CA SER A 191 -5.33 19.22 -17.82
C SER A 191 -6.17 20.48 -17.56
N ILE A 192 -6.43 20.81 -16.29
CA ILE A 192 -7.14 22.04 -15.90
C ILE A 192 -6.33 23.27 -16.32
N GLY A 193 -5.01 23.26 -16.08
CA GLY A 193 -4.11 24.35 -16.45
C GLY A 193 -4.11 24.60 -17.95
N VAL A 194 -4.00 23.56 -18.77
CA VAL A 194 -4.02 23.67 -20.24
C VAL A 194 -5.37 24.19 -20.73
N GLY A 195 -6.48 23.68 -20.18
CA GLY A 195 -7.83 24.15 -20.52
C GLY A 195 -8.04 25.63 -20.17
N PHE A 196 -7.59 26.05 -18.99
CA PHE A 196 -7.71 27.43 -18.53
C PHE A 196 -6.86 28.40 -19.35
N VAL A 197 -5.61 28.00 -19.68
CA VAL A 197 -4.73 28.80 -20.56
C VAL A 197 -5.30 28.93 -21.97
N GLY A 198 -5.87 27.85 -22.52
CA GLY A 198 -6.54 27.88 -23.82
C GLY A 198 -7.72 28.85 -23.85
N TRP A 199 -8.56 28.83 -22.79
CA TRP A 199 -9.68 29.74 -22.65
C TRP A 199 -9.25 31.21 -22.51
N LEU A 200 -8.24 31.49 -21.70
CA LEU A 200 -7.69 32.84 -21.53
C LEU A 200 -7.12 33.41 -22.84
N ARG A 201 -6.47 32.59 -23.68
CA ARG A 201 -5.98 33.01 -25.00
C ARG A 201 -7.12 33.43 -25.92
N ARG A 202 -8.20 32.64 -25.97
CA ARG A 202 -9.36 32.91 -26.84
C ARG A 202 -10.05 34.24 -26.50
N ARG A 203 -10.07 34.61 -25.21
CA ARG A 203 -10.66 35.89 -24.77
C ARG A 203 -9.84 37.13 -25.15
N ARG A 204 -8.57 37.00 -25.52
CA ARG A 204 -7.72 38.14 -25.90
C ARG A 204 -7.70 38.42 -27.40
N THR A 205 -8.18 37.50 -28.24
CA THR A 205 -8.22 37.65 -29.70
C THR A 205 -9.56 38.12 -30.26
N LEU A 206 -10.59 38.26 -29.41
CA LEU A 206 -11.89 38.85 -29.72
C LEU A 206 -11.95 40.26 -29.13
#